data_AF-A0A1X7LFS2-F1
#
_entry.id   AF-A0A1X7LFS2-F1
#
_cell.length_a   1.000
_cell.length_b   1.000
_cell.length_c   1.000
_cell.angle_alpha   90.00
_cell.angle_beta   90.00
_cell.angle_gamma   90.00
#
_symmetry.space_group_name_H-M   'P 1'
#
loop_
_entity.id
_entity.type
_entity.pdbx_description
1 polymer ?
#
loop_
_entity_poly.entity_id
_entity_poly.type
_entity_poly.pdbx_seq_one_letter_code
_entity_poly.pdbx_strand_id
1 'polypeptide(L)'
;MKNEFDFSKISLRQNYQMLRKLKKIKLKDIASVVGVSIPMLSMYENEVVNLHKDKEKMYRSFIISFSKEQSDTSAPCKVVNSIE
;
A
#
# COMPACT_ATOMS: atom_id res chain seq x y z
N MET A 1 -12.67 -5.02 -25.34
CA MET A 1 -11.61 -4.12 -24.82
C MET A 1 -10.38 -4.97 -24.59
N LYS A 2 -9.34 -4.81 -25.41
CA LYS A 2 -8.05 -5.49 -25.19
C LYS A 2 -7.26 -4.62 -24.22
N ASN A 3 -7.15 -5.06 -22.96
CA ASN A 3 -6.16 -4.49 -22.05
C ASN A 3 -4.82 -5.10 -22.41
N GLU A 4 -4.15 -4.51 -23.39
CA GLU A 4 -2.76 -4.82 -23.71
C GLU A 4 -1.89 -4.15 -22.64
N PHE A 5 -1.57 -4.90 -21.58
CA PHE A 5 -0.72 -4.41 -20.51
C PHE A 5 0.73 -4.45 -21.01
N ASP A 6 1.21 -3.31 -21.52
CA ASP A 6 2.58 -3.16 -22.00
C ASP A 6 3.55 -3.07 -20.81
N PHE A 7 4.12 -4.21 -20.42
CA PHE A 7 5.10 -4.31 -19.34
C PHE A 7 6.41 -3.56 -19.64
N SER A 8 6.66 -3.17 -20.88
CA SER A 8 7.90 -2.48 -21.27
C SER A 8 7.97 -1.01 -20.82
N LYS A 9 6.87 -0.45 -20.28
CA LYS A 9 6.75 0.96 -19.89
C LYS A 9 6.41 1.20 -18.42
N ILE A 10 6.51 0.17 -17.56
CA ILE A 10 6.16 0.34 -16.15
C ILE A 10 7.22 1.20 -15.46
N SER A 11 6.79 2.35 -14.93
CA SER A 11 7.68 3.24 -14.21
C SER A 11 8.09 2.66 -12.86
N LEU A 12 9.20 3.13 -12.30
CA LEU A 12 9.64 2.73 -10.98
C LEU A 12 8.57 3.00 -9.89
N ARG A 13 7.80 4.07 -10.03
CA ARG A 13 6.71 4.41 -9.10
C ARG A 13 5.56 3.43 -9.19
N GLN A 14 5.18 3.05 -10.40
CA GLN A 14 4.17 2.04 -10.64
C GLN A 14 4.60 0.67 -10.11
N ASN A 15 5.89 0.31 -10.22
CA ASN A 15 6.43 -0.91 -9.61
C ASN A 15 6.24 -0.93 -8.10
N TYR A 16 6.60 0.16 -7.40
CA TYR A 16 6.40 0.25 -5.95
C TYR A 16 4.91 0.30 -5.57
N GLN A 17 4.08 0.98 -6.35
CA GLN A 17 2.62 0.98 -6.15
C GLN A 17 2.06 -0.45 -6.25
N MET A 18 2.50 -1.22 -7.25
CA MET A 18 2.08 -2.60 -7.42
C MET A 18 2.54 -3.46 -6.25
N LEU A 19 3.82 -3.37 -5.86
CA LEU A 19 4.38 -4.09 -4.72
C LEU A 19 3.63 -3.78 -3.41
N ARG A 20 3.30 -2.51 -3.18
CA ARG A 20 2.49 -2.07 -2.04
C ARG A 20 1.11 -2.73 -2.03
N LYS A 21 0.42 -2.74 -3.18
CA LYS A 21 -0.90 -3.36 -3.34
C LYS A 21 -0.84 -4.87 -3.10
N LEU A 22 0.18 -5.56 -3.62
CA LEU A 22 0.42 -6.98 -3.38
C LEU A 22 0.63 -7.28 -1.88
N LYS A 23 1.39 -6.44 -1.19
CA LYS A 23 1.60 -6.53 0.27
C LYS A 23 0.40 -6.05 1.10
N LYS A 24 -0.71 -5.61 0.46
CA LYS A 24 -1.91 -5.05 1.10
C LYS A 24 -1.63 -3.87 2.05
N ILE A 25 -0.57 -3.11 1.80
CA ILE A 25 -0.21 -1.93 2.58
C ILE A 25 -1.12 -0.77 2.17
N LYS A 26 -1.78 -0.12 3.12
CA LYS A 26 -2.67 1.02 2.81
C LYS A 26 -1.86 2.30 2.76
N LEU A 27 -2.26 3.24 1.90
CA LEU A 27 -1.58 4.54 1.78
C LEU A 27 -1.57 5.31 3.09
N LYS A 28 -2.62 5.18 3.92
CA LYS A 28 -2.68 5.81 5.25
C LYS A 28 -1.55 5.38 6.18
N ASP A 29 -1.10 4.13 6.09
CA ASP A 29 -0.05 3.58 6.95
C ASP A 29 1.29 4.21 6.55
N ILE A 30 1.54 4.31 5.25
CA ILE A 30 2.75 4.94 4.71
C ILE A 30 2.74 6.46 4.93
N ALA A 31 1.60 7.11 4.72
CA ALA A 31 1.42 8.55 4.90
C ALA A 31 1.81 8.99 6.31
N SER A 32 1.42 8.19 7.31
CA SER A 32 1.74 8.42 8.72
C SER A 32 3.24 8.33 8.99
N VAL A 33 3.94 7.36 8.37
CA VAL A 33 5.39 7.17 8.55
C VAL A 33 6.22 8.20 7.79
N VAL A 34 5.81 8.56 6.57
CA VAL A 34 6.54 9.49 5.70
C VAL A 34 6.27 10.96 6.06
N GLY A 35 5.20 11.23 6.82
CA GLY A 35 4.80 12.59 7.20
C GLY A 35 4.26 13.39 6.01
N VAL A 36 3.33 12.81 5.26
CA VAL A 36 2.64 13.45 4.12
C VAL A 36 1.17 13.08 4.11
N SER A 37 0.37 13.81 3.35
CA SER A 37 -1.05 13.49 3.19
C SER A 37 -1.25 12.27 2.28
N ILE A 38 -2.36 11.54 2.49
CA ILE A 38 -2.75 10.42 1.61
C ILE A 38 -2.91 10.87 0.15
N PRO A 39 -3.56 12.03 -0.15
CA PRO A 39 -3.62 12.55 -1.51
C PRO A 39 -2.24 12.78 -2.12
N MET A 40 -1.27 13.29 -1.37
CA MET A 40 0.10 13.50 -1.86
C MET A 40 0.75 12.18 -2.31
N LEU A 41 0.61 11.10 -1.54
CA LEU A 41 1.12 9.78 -1.95
C LEU A 41 0.37 9.23 -3.17
N SER A 42 -0.95 9.42 -3.24
CA SER A 42 -1.73 9.01 -4.41
C SER A 42 -1.29 9.75 -5.67
N MET A 43 -1.12 11.07 -5.59
CA MET A 43 -0.60 11.88 -6.68
C MET A 43 0.83 11.48 -7.07
N TYR A 44 1.68 11.18 -6.09
CA TYR A 44 3.05 10.73 -6.32
C TYR A 44 3.08 9.38 -7.08
N GLU A 45 2.28 8.39 -6.67
CA GLU A 45 2.15 7.09 -7.35
C GLU A 45 1.65 7.23 -8.79
N ASN A 46 0.84 8.25 -9.09
CA ASN A 46 0.31 8.56 -10.42
C ASN A 46 1.17 9.58 -11.20
N GLU A 47 2.41 9.83 -10.75
CA GLU A 47 3.37 10.71 -11.43
C GLU A 47 2.92 12.17 -11.57
N VAL A 48 1.93 12.60 -10.78
CA VAL A 48 1.41 13.97 -10.79
C VAL A 48 2.34 14.93 -10.03
N VAL A 49 2.98 14.44 -8.96
CA VAL A 49 3.89 15.23 -8.10
C VAL A 49 5.14 14.46 -7.74
N ASN A 50 6.17 15.18 -7.34
CA ASN A 50 7.40 14.61 -6.80
C ASN A 50 7.42 14.73 -5.27
N LEU A 51 7.97 13.72 -4.60
CA LEU A 51 8.30 13.82 -3.19
C LEU A 51 9.71 14.39 -3.02
N HIS A 52 9.98 14.95 -1.84
CA HIS A 52 11.37 15.22 -1.44
C HIS A 52 12.14 13.89 -1.37
N LYS A 53 13.45 13.92 -1.69
CA LYS A 53 14.30 12.72 -1.78
C LYS A 53 14.23 11.84 -0.53
N ASP A 54 14.25 12.45 0.66
CA ASP A 54 14.19 11.70 1.92
C ASP A 54 12.84 10.99 2.11
N LYS A 55 11.75 11.66 1.75
CA LYS A 55 10.39 11.09 1.84
C LYS A 55 10.18 9.98 0.83
N GLU A 56 10.72 10.13 -0.37
CA GLU A 56 10.74 9.08 -1.37
C GLU A 56 11.54 7.86 -0.90
N LYS A 57 12.70 8.08 -0.27
CA LYS A 57 13.49 7.00 0.34
C LYS A 57 12.69 6.27 1.42
N MET A 58 12.06 7.00 2.34
CA MET A 58 11.21 6.42 3.39
C MET A 58 10.05 5.60 2.81
N TYR A 59 9.36 6.13 1.79
CA TYR A 59 8.27 5.44 1.08
C TYR A 59 8.74 4.08 0.52
N ARG A 60 9.87 4.08 -0.21
CA ARG A 60 10.42 2.86 -0.83
C ARG A 60 10.88 1.87 0.23
N SER A 61 11.62 2.33 1.23
CA SER A 61 12.12 1.50 2.33
C SER A 61 10.98 0.84 3.09
N PHE A 62 9.91 1.58 3.40
CA PHE A 62 8.75 1.03 4.08
C PHE A 62 8.13 -0.14 3.30
N ILE A 63 7.91 0.03 2.00
CA ILE A 63 7.32 -1.03 1.15
C ILE A 63 8.24 -2.25 1.07
N ILE A 64 9.55 -2.05 0.91
CA ILE A 64 10.53 -3.15 0.80
C ILE A 64 10.58 -3.95 2.11
N SER A 65 10.74 -3.27 3.24
CA SER A 65 10.91 -3.89 4.56
C SER A 65 9.61 -4.40 5.19
N PHE A 66 8.44 -4.07 4.63
CA PHE A 66 7.17 -4.55 5.16
C PHE A 66 7.06 -6.08 5.01
N SER A 67 7.08 -6.77 6.14
CA SER A 67 6.77 -8.18 6.30
C SER A 67 5.46 -8.30 7.06
N LYS A 68 4.44 -8.88 6.44
CA LYS A 68 3.17 -9.15 7.12
C LYS A 68 3.36 -10.43 7.93
N GLU A 69 3.72 -10.31 9.20
CA GLU A 69 3.50 -11.42 10.12
C GLU A 69 1.99 -11.69 10.17
N GLN A 70 1.62 -12.94 9.93
CA GLN A 70 0.24 -13.36 9.72
C GLN A 70 -0.62 -13.04 10.95
N SER A 71 -1.44 -11.99 10.87
CA SER A 71 -2.67 -11.88 11.66
C SER A 71 -3.83 -12.45 10.84
N ASP A 72 -3.73 -13.72 10.42
CA ASP A 72 -4.86 -14.51 9.95
C ASP A 72 -5.35 -15.38 11.11
N THR A 73 -6.16 -14.80 11.99
CA THR A 73 -7.17 -15.55 12.74
C THR A 73 -8.53 -15.02 12.31
N SER A 74 -9.05 -15.53 11.19
CA SER A 74 -10.45 -15.34 10.81
C SER A 74 -11.28 -16.57 11.20
N ALA A 75 -12.11 -16.38 12.25
CA ALA A 75 -13.45 -16.98 12.49
C ALA A 75 -13.53 -18.51 12.78
N PRO A 76 -14.63 -19.07 13.38
CA PRO A 76 -16.00 -18.52 13.50
C PRO A 76 -16.73 -18.73 14.86
N CYS A 77 -17.87 -18.04 15.02
CA CYS A 77 -19.18 -18.56 15.49
C CYS A 77 -19.95 -17.60 16.42
N LYS A 78 -21.18 -17.27 16.02
CA LYS A 78 -22.26 -16.86 16.91
C LYS A 78 -22.42 -17.93 18.00
N VAL A 79 -22.35 -17.55 19.27
CA VAL A 79 -23.08 -18.25 20.33
C VAL A 79 -24.13 -17.28 20.81
N VAL A 80 -25.35 -17.49 20.32
CA VAL A 80 -26.54 -17.08 21.04
C VAL A 80 -26.62 -18.02 22.22
N ASN A 81 -26.66 -17.51 23.44
CA ASN A 81 -27.28 -18.21 24.56
C ASN A 81 -28.04 -17.20 25.40
N SER A 82 -29.35 -17.41 25.45
CA SER A 82 -30.26 -16.92 26.47
C SER A 82 -29.93 -17.53 27.84
N ILE A 83 -30.62 -17.01 28.87
CA ILE A 83 -30.79 -17.50 30.26
C ILE A 83 -29.76 -16.83 31.21
N GLU A 84 -30.14 -16.13 32.29
CA GLU A 84 -31.33 -16.19 33.16
C GLU A 84 -32.20 -14.92 33.18
#